data_AF-A0A9Q4AA74-F1
#
_entry.id   AF-A0A9Q4AA74-F1
#
_cell.length_a   1.000
_cell.length_b   1.000
_cell.length_c   1.000
_cell.angle_alpha   90.00
_cell.angle_beta   90.00
_cell.angle_gamma   90.00
#
_symmetry.space_group_name_H-M   'P 1'
#
loop_
_entity.id
_entity.type
_entity.pdbx_description
1 polymer ?
#
loop_
_entity_poly.entity_id
_entity_poly.type
_entity_poly.pdbx_seq_one_letter_code
_entity_poly.pdbx_strand_id
1 'polypeptide(L)'
;ALNDIKSQLSKLVYPGFVRETPAVWLKELPRYLKAIEMRLEKLPGQVQKDRVWSIELAGLWTQYQARADKHAQEGKRDPELALYRWWMEEYRVSLFAQQLGTKMPVSDKRLSKQWSQVES
;
A
#
# COMPACT_ATOMS: atom_id res chain seq x y z
N ALA A 1 9.47 -10.68 -3.24
CA ALA A 1 9.98 -9.44 -3.83
C ALA A 1 9.37 -9.13 -5.21
N LEU A 2 9.90 -9.66 -6.33
CA LEU A 2 9.57 -9.15 -7.67
C LEU A 2 8.08 -9.23 -8.05
N ASN A 3 7.38 -10.31 -7.73
CA ASN A 3 5.94 -10.42 -8.00
C ASN A 3 5.11 -9.40 -7.19
N ASP A 4 5.48 -9.17 -5.93
CA ASP A 4 4.83 -8.17 -5.09
C ASP A 4 5.10 -6.75 -5.63
N ILE A 5 6.33 -6.45 -6.06
CA ILE A 5 6.68 -5.16 -6.68
C ILE A 5 5.88 -4.93 -7.96
N LYS A 6 5.78 -5.94 -8.84
CA LYS A 6 4.95 -5.85 -10.05
C LYS A 6 3.48 -5.60 -9.70
N SER A 7 2.96 -6.31 -8.71
CA SER A 7 1.58 -6.13 -8.24
C SER A 7 1.35 -4.74 -7.63
N GLN A 8 2.30 -4.21 -6.87
CA GLN A 8 2.24 -2.85 -6.33
C GLN A 8 2.22 -1.81 -7.46
N LEU A 9 3.11 -1.95 -8.44
CA LEU A 9 3.20 -1.02 -9.57
C LEU A 9 1.89 -0.98 -10.36
N SER A 10 1.27 -2.14 -10.65
CA SER A 10 -0.01 -2.19 -11.37
C SER A 10 -1.18 -1.58 -10.60
N LYS A 11 -1.05 -1.40 -9.28
CA LYS A 11 -2.07 -0.74 -8.42
C LYS A 11 -1.83 0.75 -8.23
N LEU A 12 -0.65 1.24 -8.61
CA LEU A 12 -0.28 2.66 -8.56
C LEU A 12 -0.39 3.32 -9.93
N VAL A 13 -0.02 2.59 -10.98
CA VAL A 13 0.02 3.09 -12.36
C VAL A 13 -0.72 2.10 -13.26
N TYR A 14 -1.90 2.52 -13.71
CA TYR A 14 -2.80 1.77 -14.59
C TYR A 14 -3.58 2.73 -15.49
N PRO A 15 -4.16 2.30 -16.62
CA PRO A 15 -4.95 3.20 -17.46
C PRO A 15 -6.09 3.87 -16.67
N GLY A 16 -6.07 5.20 -16.56
CA GLY A 16 -7.05 5.97 -15.79
C GLY A 16 -6.60 6.41 -14.39
N PHE A 17 -5.43 5.97 -13.90
CA PHE A 17 -4.97 6.26 -12.53
C PHE A 17 -4.97 7.76 -12.16
N VAL A 18 -4.63 8.64 -13.10
CA VAL A 18 -4.59 10.11 -12.86
C VAL A 18 -5.96 10.66 -12.49
N ARG A 19 -7.03 10.11 -13.08
CA ARG A 19 -8.41 10.53 -12.82
C ARG A 19 -8.97 9.91 -11.55
N GLU A 20 -8.63 8.65 -11.30
CA GLU A 20 -9.22 7.86 -10.21
C GLU A 20 -8.48 8.02 -8.88
N THR A 21 -7.21 8.42 -8.92
CA THR A 21 -6.43 8.65 -7.70
C THR A 21 -6.78 9.99 -7.07
N PRO A 22 -7.16 10.03 -5.77
CA PRO A 22 -7.42 11.30 -5.09
C PRO A 22 -6.18 12.21 -5.13
N ALA A 23 -6.39 13.51 -5.34
CA ALA A 23 -5.31 14.48 -5.55
C ALA A 23 -4.25 14.49 -4.43
N VAL A 24 -4.65 14.20 -3.19
CA VAL A 24 -3.74 14.12 -2.03
C VAL A 24 -2.73 12.98 -2.13
N TRP A 25 -3.10 11.89 -2.83
CA TRP A 25 -2.27 10.70 -3.05
C TRP A 25 -1.57 10.72 -4.40
N LEU A 26 -2.18 11.37 -5.41
CA LEU A 26 -1.58 11.55 -6.72
C LEU A 26 -0.23 12.27 -6.61
N LYS A 27 -0.16 13.29 -5.74
CA LYS A 27 1.09 14.03 -5.43
C LYS A 27 2.18 13.17 -4.80
N GLU A 28 1.82 12.06 -4.17
CA GLU A 28 2.74 11.15 -3.48
C GLU A 28 3.24 10.02 -4.38
N LEU A 29 2.63 9.80 -5.55
CA LEU A 29 3.04 8.72 -6.46
C LEU A 29 4.54 8.74 -6.79
N PRO A 30 5.18 9.90 -7.06
CA PRO A 30 6.63 9.93 -7.28
C PRO A 30 7.44 9.36 -6.10
N ARG A 31 6.99 9.60 -4.86
CA ARG A 31 7.63 9.08 -3.65
C ARG A 31 7.43 7.57 -3.51
N TYR A 32 6.24 7.05 -3.80
CA TYR A 32 5.99 5.60 -3.79
C TYR A 32 6.80 4.87 -4.85
N LEU A 33 6.89 5.43 -6.07
CA LEU A 33 7.72 4.89 -7.13
C LEU A 33 9.21 4.91 -6.73
N LYS A 34 9.68 6.00 -6.11
CA LYS A 34 11.06 6.07 -5.61
C LYS A 34 11.34 5.03 -4.52
N ALA A 35 10.37 4.74 -3.65
CA ALA A 35 10.50 3.68 -2.66
C ALA A 35 10.63 2.28 -3.30
N ILE A 36 9.92 2.03 -4.41
CA ILE A 36 10.06 0.80 -5.19
C ILE A 36 11.46 0.68 -5.79
N GLU A 37 12.01 1.76 -6.36
CA GLU A 37 13.37 1.77 -6.89
C GLU A 37 14.40 1.42 -5.80
N MET A 38 14.34 2.11 -4.65
CA MET A 38 15.24 1.84 -3.53
C MET A 38 15.13 0.41 -2.99
N ARG A 39 13.92 -0.14 -2.99
CA ARG A 39 13.68 -1.52 -2.60
C ARG A 39 14.40 -2.48 -3.54
N LEU A 40 14.32 -2.25 -4.85
CA LEU A 40 15.01 -3.06 -5.86
C LEU A 40 16.53 -2.99 -5.70
N GLU A 41 17.09 -1.79 -5.48
CA GLU A 41 18.51 -1.58 -5.24
C GLU A 41 19.03 -2.35 -4.01
N LYS A 42 18.26 -2.33 -2.91
CA LYS A 42 18.64 -2.96 -1.64
C LYS A 42 18.31 -4.45 -1.57
N LEU A 43 17.51 -4.98 -2.49
CA LEU A 43 16.99 -6.35 -2.45
C LEU A 43 18.09 -7.42 -2.31
N PRO A 44 19.22 -7.37 -3.07
CA PRO A 44 20.26 -8.41 -2.97
C PRO A 44 20.84 -8.56 -1.56
N GLY A 45 20.93 -7.46 -0.80
CA GLY A 45 21.46 -7.45 0.56
C GLY A 45 20.42 -7.70 1.66
N GLN A 46 19.12 -7.76 1.33
CA GLN A 46 18.03 -7.80 2.32
C GLN A 46 16.94 -8.82 2.01
N VAL A 47 17.25 -9.86 1.22
CA VAL A 47 16.26 -10.83 0.70
C VAL A 47 15.36 -11.44 1.79
N GLN A 48 15.93 -11.88 2.92
CA GLN A 48 15.16 -12.50 3.99
C GLN A 48 14.17 -11.52 4.64
N LYS A 49 14.63 -10.28 4.89
CA LYS A 49 13.83 -9.21 5.48
C LYS A 49 12.71 -8.76 4.53
N ASP A 50 13.04 -8.58 3.25
CA ASP A 50 12.07 -8.28 2.20
C ASP A 50 10.98 -9.35 2.11
N ARG A 51 11.36 -10.63 2.22
CA ARG A 51 10.41 -11.74 2.18
C ARG A 51 9.42 -11.68 3.33
N VAL A 52 9.88 -11.45 4.56
CA VAL A 52 9.01 -11.33 5.75
C VAL A 52 8.00 -10.19 5.54
N TRP A 53 8.48 -9.00 5.19
CA TRP A 53 7.61 -7.85 4.95
C TRP A 53 6.66 -8.03 3.77
N SER A 54 7.09 -8.70 2.70
CA SER A 54 6.22 -9.02 1.56
C SER A 54 5.06 -9.94 1.96
N ILE A 55 5.32 -10.93 2.83
CA ILE A 55 4.27 -11.85 3.31
C ILE A 55 3.26 -11.10 4.16
N GLU A 56 3.74 -10.24 5.08
CA GLU A 56 2.88 -9.39 5.90
C GLU A 56 1.98 -8.50 5.04
N LEU A 57 2.57 -7.77 4.08
CA LEU A 57 1.82 -6.91 3.15
C LEU A 57 0.83 -7.68 2.27
N ALA A 58 1.15 -8.92 1.89
CA ALA A 58 0.23 -9.77 1.14
C ALA A 58 -1.00 -10.16 1.97
N GLY A 59 -0.82 -10.40 3.28
CA GLY A 59 -1.92 -10.64 4.21
C GLY A 59 -2.85 -9.43 4.32
N LEU A 60 -2.28 -8.24 4.53
CA LEU A 60 -3.05 -6.98 4.58
C LEU A 60 -3.80 -6.71 3.27
N TRP A 61 -3.15 -6.98 2.13
CA TRP A 61 -3.77 -6.79 0.82
C TRP A 61 -4.93 -7.77 0.58
N THR A 62 -4.78 -9.03 0.98
CA THR A 62 -5.84 -10.04 0.88
C THR A 62 -7.06 -9.64 1.71
N GLN A 63 -6.82 -9.17 2.93
CA GLN A 63 -7.88 -8.68 3.82
C GLN A 63 -8.60 -7.47 3.22
N TYR A 64 -7.85 -6.49 2.71
CA TYR A 64 -8.40 -5.33 2.01
C TYR A 64 -9.27 -5.74 0.81
N GLN A 65 -8.76 -6.64 -0.03
CA GLN A 65 -9.44 -7.04 -1.26
C GLN A 65 -10.76 -7.77 -0.98
N ALA A 66 -10.79 -8.68 0.00
CA ALA A 66 -12.01 -9.35 0.40
C ALA A 66 -13.10 -8.36 0.88
N ARG A 67 -12.71 -7.29 1.60
CA ARG A 67 -13.64 -6.25 2.03
C ARG A 67 -14.09 -5.34 0.88
N ALA A 68 -13.16 -4.98 -0.01
CA ALA A 68 -13.47 -4.19 -1.20
C ALA A 68 -14.47 -4.90 -2.11
N ASP A 69 -14.29 -6.21 -2.33
CA ASP A 69 -15.20 -7.02 -3.13
C ASP A 69 -16.59 -7.09 -2.50
N LYS A 70 -16.67 -7.27 -1.17
CA LYS A 70 -17.94 -7.24 -0.43
C LYS A 70 -18.65 -5.89 -0.57
N HIS A 71 -17.94 -4.78 -0.32
CA HIS A 71 -18.51 -3.44 -0.47
C HIS A 71 -18.99 -3.16 -1.89
N ALA A 72 -18.25 -3.63 -2.90
CA ALA A 72 -18.65 -3.49 -4.29
C ALA A 72 -19.97 -4.24 -4.58
N GLN A 73 -20.13 -5.47 -4.07
CA GLN A 73 -21.38 -6.24 -4.20
C GLN A 73 -22.56 -5.56 -3.50
N GLU A 74 -22.30 -4.86 -2.40
CA GLU A 74 -23.29 -4.11 -1.62
C GLU A 74 -23.54 -2.68 -2.15
N GLY A 75 -22.81 -2.24 -3.18
CA GLY A 75 -22.86 -0.86 -3.68
C GLY A 75 -22.36 0.18 -2.67
N LYS A 76 -21.61 -0.25 -1.67
CA LYS A 76 -21.13 0.53 -0.54
C LYS A 76 -19.84 1.27 -0.88
N ARG A 77 -19.74 2.51 -0.43
CA ARG A 77 -18.52 3.33 -0.57
C ARG A 77 -18.00 3.68 0.81
N ASP A 78 -16.93 3.01 1.22
CA ASP A 78 -16.29 3.24 2.50
C ASP A 78 -15.00 4.09 2.32
N PRO A 79 -14.99 5.35 2.80
CA PRO A 79 -13.82 6.21 2.74
C PRO A 79 -12.65 5.69 3.60
N GLU A 80 -12.92 4.98 4.69
CA GLU A 80 -11.91 4.40 5.57
C GLU A 80 -11.20 3.23 4.90
N LEU A 81 -11.93 2.44 4.10
CA LEU A 81 -11.33 1.38 3.26
C LEU A 81 -10.42 1.99 2.19
N ALA A 82 -10.87 3.06 1.52
CA ALA A 82 -10.06 3.77 0.55
C ALA A 82 -8.80 4.38 1.21
N LEU A 83 -8.93 4.95 2.41
CA LEU A 83 -7.81 5.49 3.18
C LEU A 83 -6.82 4.38 3.58
N TYR A 84 -7.32 3.23 4.05
CA TYR A 84 -6.50 2.08 4.42
C TYR A 84 -5.62 1.59 3.26
N ARG A 85 -6.15 1.59 2.02
CA ARG A 85 -5.36 1.29 0.81
C ARG A 85 -4.12 2.15 0.68
N TRP A 86 -4.22 3.43 1.00
CA TRP A 86 -3.09 4.37 0.90
C TRP A 86 -2.14 4.27 2.08
N TRP A 87 -2.66 3.94 3.27
CA TRP A 87 -1.82 3.65 4.43
C TRP A 87 -0.91 2.44 4.18
N MET A 88 -1.34 1.45 3.39
CA MET A 88 -0.46 0.36 2.96
C MET A 88 0.72 0.84 2.11
N GLU A 89 0.58 1.89 1.29
CA GLU A 89 1.71 2.47 0.54
C GLU A 89 2.65 3.24 1.46
N GLU A 90 2.12 4.01 2.41
CA GLU A 90 2.95 4.63 3.45
C GLU A 90 3.71 3.57 4.24
N TYR A 91 3.05 2.45 4.56
CA TYR A 91 3.69 1.37 5.28
C TYR A 91 4.82 0.75 4.46
N ARG A 92 4.61 0.52 3.16
CA ARG A 92 5.68 0.10 2.24
C ARG A 92 6.85 1.06 2.23
N VAL A 93 6.62 2.37 2.22
CA VAL A 93 7.72 3.36 2.34
C VAL A 93 8.46 3.20 3.67
N SER A 94 7.73 3.03 4.79
CA SER A 94 8.33 2.84 6.11
C SER A 94 9.16 1.56 6.26
N LEU A 95 8.82 0.50 5.52
CA LEU A 95 9.55 -0.77 5.55
C LEU A 95 10.77 -0.72 4.63
N PHE A 96 10.58 -0.30 3.38
CA PHE A 96 11.61 -0.46 2.34
C PHE A 96 12.46 0.80 2.10
N ALA A 97 11.96 1.99 2.45
CA ALA A 97 12.55 3.26 2.04
C ALA A 97 12.41 4.37 3.10
N GLN A 98 12.77 4.06 4.36
CA GLN A 98 12.65 4.98 5.51
C GLN A 98 13.20 6.39 5.27
N GLN A 99 14.29 6.51 4.52
CA GLN A 99 14.93 7.81 4.23
C GLN A 99 14.04 8.77 3.43
N LEU A 100 13.01 8.29 2.74
CA LEU A 100 12.06 9.13 1.99
C LEU A 100 11.01 9.79 2.89
N GLY A 101 10.85 9.29 4.12
CA GLY A 101 9.77 9.72 5.01
C GLY A 101 8.38 9.28 4.54
N THR A 102 7.42 9.35 5.45
CA THR A 102 6.01 9.03 5.19
C THR A 102 5.17 10.30 5.30
N LYS A 103 4.05 10.35 4.55
CA LYS A 103 3.10 11.47 4.62
C LYS A 103 2.46 11.58 6.01
N MET A 104 2.26 10.43 6.64
CA MET A 104 1.77 10.32 8.01
C MET A 104 2.53 9.23 8.76
N PRO A 105 2.61 9.27 10.10
CA PRO A 105 3.24 8.21 10.85
C PRO A 105 2.40 6.94 10.74
N VAL A 106 3.02 5.86 10.27
CA VAL A 106 2.40 4.57 10.00
C VAL A 106 3.21 3.44 10.64
N SER A 107 2.53 2.40 11.06
CA SER A 107 3.09 1.15 11.58
C SER A 107 2.01 0.07 11.50
N ASP A 108 2.37 -1.20 11.69
CA ASP A 108 1.41 -2.30 11.80
C ASP A 108 0.28 -1.99 12.79
N LYS A 109 0.61 -1.55 14.01
CA LYS A 109 -0.37 -1.14 15.02
C LYS A 109 -1.32 -0.03 14.55
N ARG A 110 -0.81 0.94 13.79
CA ARG A 110 -1.61 2.05 13.26
C ARG A 110 -2.50 1.57 12.10
N LEU A 111 -1.99 0.70 11.23
CA LEU A 111 -2.78 0.05 10.20
C LEU A 111 -3.92 -0.78 10.80
N SER A 112 -3.65 -1.58 11.82
CA SER A 112 -4.68 -2.34 12.53
C SER A 112 -5.77 -1.43 13.12
N LYS A 113 -5.37 -0.29 13.72
CA LYS A 113 -6.32 0.72 14.21
C LYS A 113 -7.13 1.37 13.07
N GLN A 114 -6.51 1.63 11.92
CA GLN A 114 -7.23 2.15 10.75
C GLN A 114 -8.22 1.12 10.21
N TRP A 115 -7.81 -0.15 10.17
CA TRP A 115 -8.68 -1.25 9.76
C TRP A 115 -9.92 -1.38 10.63
N SER A 116 -9.82 -1.12 11.94
CA SER A 116 -11.00 -1.17 12.82
C SER A 116 -12.05 -0.11 12.52
N GLN A 117 -11.72 0.93 11.73
CA GLN A 117 -12.67 1.95 11.28
C GLN A 117 -13.39 1.55 9.98
N VAL A 118 -12.88 0.54 9.27
CA VAL A 118 -13.47 0.04 8.02
C VAL A 118 -14.77 -0.66 8.34
N GLU A 119 -15.85 -0.21 7.71
CA GLU A 119 -17.18 -0.74 7.96
C GLU A 119 -17.29 -2.19 7.50
N SER A 120 -17.89 -3.02 8.36
CA SER A 120 -18.19 -4.44 8.08
C SER A 120 -18.98 -4.67 6.81
#